data_AF-A0A8H5BN21-F1
#
_entry.id   AF-A0A8H5BN21-F1
#
_cell.length_a   1.000
_cell.length_b   1.000
_cell.length_c   1.000
_cell.angle_alpha   90.00
_cell.angle_beta   90.00
_cell.angle_gamma   90.00
#
_symmetry.space_group_name_H-M   'P 1'
#
loop_
_entity.id
_entity.type
_entity.pdbx_description
1 polymer ?
#
loop_
_entity_poly.entity_id
_entity_poly.type
_entity_poly.pdbx_seq_one_letter_code
_entity_poly.pdbx_strand_id
1 'polypeptide(L)'
;MSAPPATTNATPSYIRSHVPLQALCRHYRLQATPVDPSGIVGDCHDMAIAEDVRTYYPPTHVLAVTQVDMPSVPLMIPINANMFQTGFRYELTLPPSAATPVPRIVDTNTDPVISLPVVPVVVPHPSSLSLILLYGLGLETDTHPLSLALLPGSVVGEFPNAAAMATVLASIPRDSFDRIYRHNQGIWKNVLALGMRNQRIVELVSIVWNVTAEARRIRNRTRQQ
;
A
#
# COMPACT_ATOMS: atom_id res chain seq x y z
N MET A 1 -6.53 26.36 -38.43
CA MET A 1 -6.61 26.19 -36.96
C MET A 1 -6.42 24.71 -36.67
N SER A 2 -5.20 24.30 -36.35
CA SER A 2 -4.89 22.90 -36.02
C SER A 2 -5.16 22.66 -34.53
N ALA A 3 -5.94 21.64 -34.23
CA ALA A 3 -6.15 21.17 -32.86
C ALA A 3 -4.83 20.66 -32.26
N PRO A 4 -4.56 20.89 -30.96
CA PRO A 4 -3.38 20.34 -30.31
C PRO A 4 -3.52 18.82 -30.13
N PRO A 5 -2.42 18.05 -30.25
CA PRO A 5 -2.44 16.62 -29.99
C PRO A 5 -2.64 16.33 -28.50
N ALA A 6 -3.67 15.56 -28.17
CA ALA A 6 -3.87 15.00 -26.84
C ALA A 6 -2.76 13.98 -26.54
N THR A 7 -1.75 14.39 -25.79
CA THR A 7 -0.72 13.51 -25.25
C THR A 7 -1.17 13.03 -23.86
N THR A 8 -2.14 12.12 -23.82
CA THR A 8 -2.36 11.30 -22.62
C THR A 8 -1.32 10.19 -22.61
N ASN A 9 -0.09 10.51 -22.21
CA ASN A 9 0.86 9.52 -21.72
C ASN A 9 0.33 9.00 -20.38
N ALA A 10 -0.69 8.14 -20.44
CA ALA A 10 -1.22 7.47 -19.26
C ALA A 10 -0.09 6.64 -18.66
N THR A 11 0.43 7.08 -17.51
CA THR A 11 1.45 6.35 -16.79
C THR A 11 0.88 4.97 -16.46
N PRO A 12 1.58 3.87 -16.79
CA PRO A 12 1.07 2.53 -16.52
C PRO A 12 0.86 2.34 -15.01
N SER A 13 -0.24 1.70 -14.61
CA SER A 13 -0.52 1.40 -13.21
C SER A 13 0.60 0.54 -12.61
N TYR A 14 1.18 1.01 -11.52
CA TYR A 14 2.18 0.33 -10.70
C TYR A 14 1.70 -1.02 -10.18
N ILE A 15 0.42 -1.14 -9.80
CA ILE A 15 -0.15 -2.36 -9.21
C ILE A 15 -0.23 -3.50 -10.23
N ARG A 16 -0.35 -3.18 -11.52
CA ARG A 16 -0.38 -4.22 -12.58
C ARG A 16 0.97 -4.87 -12.81
N SER A 17 2.05 -4.17 -12.47
CA SER A 17 3.41 -4.59 -12.85
C SER A 17 4.24 -5.09 -11.66
N HIS A 18 3.90 -4.73 -10.43
CA HIS A 18 4.73 -5.04 -9.26
C HIS A 18 3.90 -5.30 -7.99
N VAL A 19 4.53 -6.00 -7.03
CA VAL A 19 4.04 -6.09 -5.65
C VAL A 19 3.99 -4.67 -5.06
N PRO A 20 2.96 -4.29 -4.26
CA PRO A 20 2.77 -2.90 -3.83
C PRO A 20 3.98 -2.23 -3.14
N LEU A 21 4.75 -2.98 -2.33
CA LEU A 21 5.98 -2.46 -1.73
C LEU A 21 7.04 -2.13 -2.79
N GLN A 22 7.26 -3.03 -3.74
CA GLN A 22 8.22 -2.82 -4.82
C GLN A 22 7.81 -1.64 -5.70
N ALA A 23 6.50 -1.46 -5.95
CA ALA A 23 5.96 -0.29 -6.63
C ALA A 23 6.31 1.03 -5.90
N LEU A 24 6.14 1.09 -4.58
CA LEU A 24 6.53 2.26 -3.78
C LEU A 24 8.04 2.53 -3.84
N CYS A 25 8.85 1.51 -3.61
CA CYS A 25 10.31 1.65 -3.67
C CYS A 25 10.75 2.12 -5.07
N ARG A 26 10.21 1.51 -6.14
CA ARG A 26 10.50 1.88 -7.52
C ARG A 26 10.09 3.31 -7.84
N HIS A 27 8.94 3.78 -7.32
CA HIS A 27 8.53 5.19 -7.49
C HIS A 27 9.61 6.15 -6.98
N TYR A 28 10.22 5.83 -5.84
CA TYR A 28 11.33 6.59 -5.25
C TYR A 28 12.72 6.20 -5.78
N ARG A 29 12.81 5.32 -6.78
CA ARG A 29 14.05 4.75 -7.32
C ARG A 29 14.92 4.08 -6.25
N LEU A 30 14.28 3.45 -5.29
CA LEU A 30 14.93 2.68 -4.23
C LEU A 30 14.70 1.18 -4.43
N GLN A 31 15.60 0.39 -3.87
CA GLN A 31 15.41 -1.02 -3.66
C GLN A 31 14.80 -1.26 -2.27
N ALA A 32 13.90 -2.23 -2.18
CA ALA A 32 13.42 -2.70 -0.88
C ALA A 32 14.59 -3.33 -0.13
N THR A 33 14.99 -2.74 0.99
CA THR A 33 16.14 -3.20 1.77
C THR A 33 15.64 -4.08 2.91
N PRO A 34 16.18 -5.30 3.08
CA PRO A 34 15.80 -6.16 4.19
C PRO A 34 16.23 -5.54 5.51
N VAL A 35 15.40 -5.69 6.54
CA VAL A 35 15.76 -5.31 7.92
C VAL A 35 16.54 -6.46 8.55
N ASP A 36 17.49 -6.10 9.41
CA ASP A 36 18.18 -7.06 10.26
C ASP A 36 17.15 -7.92 11.04
N PRO A 37 17.26 -9.27 11.00
CA PRO A 37 16.43 -10.18 11.79
C PRO A 37 16.41 -9.87 13.29
N SER A 38 17.43 -9.16 13.82
CA SER A 38 17.43 -8.67 15.20
C SER A 38 16.24 -7.76 15.54
N GLY A 39 15.62 -7.17 14.52
CA GLY A 39 14.45 -6.30 14.65
C GLY A 39 14.75 -4.94 15.30
N ILE A 40 16.03 -4.65 15.57
CA ILE A 40 16.45 -3.36 16.12
C ILE A 40 16.40 -2.33 15.01
N VAL A 41 15.48 -1.37 15.16
CA VAL A 41 15.32 -0.26 14.25
C VAL A 41 16.08 0.93 14.81
N GLY A 42 17.13 1.37 14.11
CA GLY A 42 17.84 2.61 14.43
C GLY A 42 17.07 3.86 14.02
N ASP A 43 17.61 5.03 14.36
CA ASP A 43 17.00 6.34 14.04
C ASP A 43 17.01 6.65 12.54
N CYS A 44 17.90 6.02 11.78
CA CYS A 44 18.01 6.13 10.33
C CYS A 44 18.08 4.74 9.69
N HIS A 45 17.59 4.64 8.45
CA HIS A 45 17.68 3.44 7.64
C HIS A 45 18.26 3.76 6.27
N ASP A 46 19.26 2.97 5.87
CA ASP A 46 19.86 3.07 4.55
C ASP A 46 19.04 2.29 3.52
N MET A 47 18.72 2.94 2.40
CA MET A 47 18.06 2.32 1.26
C MET A 47 18.92 2.45 0.02
N ALA A 48 19.16 1.34 -0.67
CA ALA A 48 19.93 1.33 -1.92
C ALA A 48 19.16 2.02 -3.06
N ILE A 49 19.87 2.81 -3.86
CA ILE A 49 19.34 3.47 -5.04
C ILE A 49 19.35 2.47 -6.20
N ALA A 50 18.20 2.29 -6.85
CA ALA A 50 18.05 1.39 -8.00
C ALA A 50 18.40 2.05 -9.33
N GLU A 51 18.10 3.34 -9.50
CA GLU A 51 18.27 4.10 -10.74
C GLU A 51 18.60 5.58 -10.42
N ASP A 52 19.25 6.31 -11.33
CA ASP A 52 19.70 7.71 -11.14
C ASP A 52 18.59 8.58 -10.49
N VAL A 53 18.90 9.34 -9.44
CA VAL A 53 17.92 9.99 -8.53
C VAL A 53 17.44 11.33 -9.10
N ARG A 54 16.59 11.28 -10.12
CA ARG A 54 15.85 12.46 -10.63
C ARG A 54 14.36 12.23 -10.55
N THR A 55 13.86 11.99 -9.34
CA THR A 55 12.42 11.97 -9.04
C THR A 55 11.96 13.36 -8.63
N TYR A 56 10.79 13.78 -9.12
CA TYR A 56 10.21 15.09 -8.76
C TYR A 56 9.84 15.19 -7.27
N TYR A 57 9.60 14.06 -6.61
CA TYR A 57 9.33 13.97 -5.17
C TYR A 57 10.25 12.95 -4.51
N PRO A 58 11.37 13.36 -3.88
CA PRO A 58 12.24 12.43 -3.17
C PRO A 58 11.53 11.88 -1.92
N PRO A 59 11.89 10.67 -1.46
CA PRO A 59 11.49 10.18 -0.16
C PRO A 59 12.17 11.04 0.93
N THR A 60 11.47 11.22 2.04
CA THR A 60 11.93 12.02 3.18
C THR A 60 12.14 11.18 4.42
N HIS A 61 11.36 10.10 4.57
CA HIS A 61 11.36 9.26 5.75
C HIS A 61 11.12 7.81 5.34
N VAL A 62 11.43 6.90 6.26
CA VAL A 62 11.05 5.49 6.14
C VAL A 62 10.13 5.14 7.30
N LEU A 63 8.96 4.60 7.00
CA LEU A 63 8.09 4.02 8.02
C LEU A 63 8.64 2.66 8.42
N ALA A 64 8.91 2.46 9.71
CA ALA A 64 9.16 1.14 10.29
C ALA A 64 7.84 0.58 10.81
N VAL A 65 7.21 -0.25 9.98
CA VAL A 65 5.82 -0.66 10.17
C VAL A 65 5.76 -1.99 10.90
N THR A 66 5.08 -2.02 12.03
CA THR A 66 4.84 -3.23 12.84
C THR A 66 3.35 -3.50 12.99
N GLN A 67 3.00 -4.76 13.30
CA GLN A 67 1.61 -5.12 13.58
C GLN A 67 1.32 -5.00 15.08
N VAL A 68 0.12 -4.54 15.41
CA VAL A 68 -0.38 -4.56 16.79
C VAL A 68 -0.34 -6.01 17.32
N ASP A 69 0.19 -6.19 18.54
CA ASP A 69 0.22 -7.44 19.30
C ASP A 69 1.01 -8.61 18.69
N MET A 70 1.81 -8.38 17.65
CA MET A 70 2.60 -9.44 17.00
C MET A 70 4.04 -8.97 16.79
N PRO A 71 5.04 -9.51 17.53
CA PRO A 71 6.43 -9.21 17.27
C PRO A 71 6.81 -9.77 15.90
N SER A 72 7.10 -8.87 14.96
CA SER A 72 7.52 -9.20 13.60
C SER A 72 8.63 -8.27 13.17
N VAL A 73 9.49 -8.74 12.26
CA VAL A 73 10.46 -7.87 11.58
C VAL A 73 9.71 -6.70 10.93
N PRO A 74 10.07 -5.43 11.25
CA PRO A 74 9.37 -4.27 10.72
C PRO A 74 9.44 -4.22 9.19
N LEU A 75 8.35 -3.80 8.57
CA LEU A 75 8.31 -3.51 7.15
C LEU A 75 8.78 -2.07 6.92
N MET A 76 9.87 -1.89 6.18
CA MET A 76 10.43 -0.56 5.86
C MET A 76 9.79 -0.02 4.59
N ILE A 77 9.07 1.10 4.70
CA ILE A 77 8.37 1.71 3.57
C ILE A 77 8.81 3.17 3.40
N PRO A 78 9.44 3.53 2.27
CA PRO A 78 9.80 4.91 2.00
C PRO A 78 8.54 5.76 1.77
N ILE A 79 8.54 6.98 2.31
CA ILE A 79 7.47 7.96 2.10
C ILE A 79 8.01 9.37 1.89
N ASN A 80 7.23 10.17 1.18
CA ASN A 80 7.32 11.63 1.25
C ASN A 80 6.31 12.13 2.30
N ALA A 81 6.80 12.80 3.34
CA ALA A 81 5.98 13.24 4.48
C ALA A 81 4.85 14.19 4.07
N ASN A 82 5.09 15.11 3.13
CA ASN A 82 4.07 16.05 2.65
C ASN A 82 2.95 15.32 1.90
N MET A 83 3.31 14.34 1.06
CA MET A 83 2.33 13.50 0.36
C MET A 83 1.53 12.66 1.37
N PHE A 84 2.17 12.14 2.42
CA PHE A 84 1.49 11.40 3.48
C PHE A 84 0.48 12.27 4.24
N GLN A 85 0.88 13.45 4.70
CA GLN A 85 -0.02 14.38 5.41
C GLN A 85 -1.18 14.87 4.54
N THR A 86 -0.96 14.96 3.22
CA THR A 86 -2.02 15.28 2.24
C THR A 86 -3.00 14.13 2.07
N GLY A 87 -2.51 12.88 2.11
CA GLY A 87 -3.29 11.66 1.89
C GLY A 87 -4.06 11.14 3.09
N PHE A 88 -3.55 11.40 4.29
CA PHE A 88 -4.00 10.78 5.53
C PHE A 88 -4.31 11.82 6.62
N ARG A 89 -5.15 11.46 7.58
CA ARG A 89 -5.40 12.27 8.78
C ARG A 89 -4.49 11.88 9.95
N TYR A 90 -3.83 10.73 9.85
CA TYR A 90 -2.89 10.25 10.84
C TYR A 90 -1.69 11.19 10.97
N GLU A 91 -1.43 11.65 12.20
CA GLU A 91 -0.31 12.53 12.50
C GLU A 91 0.91 11.69 12.85
N LEU A 92 1.92 11.74 11.97
CA LEU A 92 3.22 11.14 12.24
C LEU A 92 4.06 12.10 13.10
N THR A 93 4.69 11.56 14.14
CA THR A 93 5.77 12.27 14.84
C THR A 93 7.03 12.15 13.99
N LEU A 94 7.28 13.15 13.15
CA LEU A 94 8.39 13.13 12.19
C LEU A 94 9.67 13.70 12.82
N PRO A 95 10.79 12.96 12.81
CA PRO A 95 12.09 13.54 13.13
C PRO A 95 12.51 14.55 12.05
N PRO A 96 13.51 15.42 12.33
CA PRO A 96 14.05 16.31 11.31
C PRO A 96 14.62 15.52 10.13
N SER A 97 14.26 15.92 8.91
CA SER A 97 14.80 15.36 7.67
C SER A 97 15.42 16.45 6.81
N ALA A 98 16.49 16.10 6.10
CA ALA A 98 16.93 16.89 4.95
C ALA A 98 15.81 16.92 3.90
N ALA A 99 15.62 18.07 3.24
CA ALA A 99 14.62 18.20 2.17
C ALA A 99 14.94 17.28 0.97
N THR A 100 16.22 17.03 0.74
CA THR A 100 16.72 16.10 -0.28
C THR A 100 17.77 15.18 0.34
N PRO A 101 17.53 13.86 0.40
CA PRO A 101 18.54 12.93 0.87
C PRO A 101 19.74 12.93 -0.08
N VAL A 102 20.95 12.95 0.47
CA VAL A 102 22.19 12.96 -0.30
C VAL A 102 22.66 11.52 -0.50
N PRO A 103 22.82 11.04 -1.74
CA PRO A 103 23.41 9.74 -2.02
C PRO A 103 24.82 9.64 -1.41
N ARG A 104 25.11 8.53 -0.74
CA ARG A 104 26.43 8.21 -0.21
C ARG A 104 26.86 6.81 -0.64
N ILE A 105 28.16 6.64 -0.86
CA ILE A 105 28.76 5.33 -1.13
C ILE A 105 29.22 4.78 0.22
N VAL A 106 28.70 3.61 0.63
CA VAL A 106 29.07 2.97 1.90
C VAL A 106 30.30 2.09 1.72
N ASP A 107 30.35 1.36 0.61
CA ASP A 107 31.49 0.55 0.17
C ASP A 107 31.65 0.67 -1.35
N THR A 108 32.89 0.55 -1.83
CA THR A 108 33.29 0.65 -3.25
C THR A 108 32.59 -0.35 -4.17
N ASN A 109 32.07 -1.46 -3.64
CA ASN A 109 31.35 -2.49 -4.39
C ASN A 109 29.83 -2.46 -4.18
N THR A 110 29.31 -1.46 -3.47
CA THR A 110 27.88 -1.34 -3.16
C THR A 110 27.23 -0.25 -3.98
N ASP A 111 25.97 -0.48 -4.35
CA ASP A 111 25.12 0.56 -4.93
C ASP A 111 25.07 1.77 -3.96
N PRO A 112 25.02 3.00 -4.48
CA PRO A 112 24.89 4.17 -3.63
C PRO A 112 23.59 4.08 -2.81
N VAL A 113 23.65 4.49 -1.55
CA VAL A 113 22.52 4.46 -0.64
C VAL A 113 22.11 5.87 -0.23
N ILE A 114 20.86 6.01 0.20
CA ILE A 114 20.42 7.18 0.97
C ILE A 114 20.06 6.76 2.38
N SER A 115 20.43 7.59 3.36
CA SER A 115 20.01 7.41 4.75
C SER A 115 18.76 8.26 5.00
N LEU A 116 17.69 7.63 5.47
CA LEU A 116 16.41 8.28 5.73
C LEU A 116 16.05 8.12 7.22
N PRO A 117 15.57 9.18 7.88
CA PRO A 117 15.06 9.08 9.24
C PRO A 117 13.90 8.09 9.33
N VAL A 118 13.91 7.30 10.39
CA VAL A 118 12.92 6.25 10.62
C VAL A 118 11.79 6.75 11.50
N VAL A 119 10.56 6.41 11.10
CA VAL A 119 9.34 6.74 11.83
C VAL A 119 8.66 5.42 12.22
N PRO A 120 8.66 5.03 13.50
CA PRO A 120 7.97 3.83 13.94
C PRO A 120 6.46 4.02 13.84
N VAL A 121 5.78 3.06 13.20
CA VAL A 121 4.31 3.08 13.06
C VAL A 121 3.76 1.69 13.34
N VAL A 122 2.76 1.62 14.20
CA VAL A 122 2.01 0.38 14.46
C VAL A 122 0.72 0.44 13.66
N VAL A 123 0.45 -0.58 12.85
CA VAL A 123 -0.78 -0.68 12.05
C VAL A 123 -1.51 -2.00 12.26
N PRO A 124 -2.84 -2.04 12.02
CA PRO A 124 -3.60 -3.27 12.13
C PRO A 124 -3.14 -4.41 11.22
N HIS A 125 -2.62 -4.10 10.02
CA HIS A 125 -2.22 -5.12 9.04
C HIS A 125 -1.09 -4.63 8.11
N PRO A 126 0.19 -4.87 8.45
CA PRO A 126 1.33 -4.32 7.71
C PRO A 126 1.38 -4.70 6.23
N SER A 127 1.06 -5.95 5.90
CA SER A 127 1.21 -6.47 4.52
C SER A 127 0.30 -5.80 3.49
N SER A 128 -0.77 -5.11 3.94
CA SER A 128 -1.64 -4.35 3.04
C SER A 128 -1.41 -2.84 3.06
N LEU A 129 -0.50 -2.36 3.92
CA LEU A 129 -0.23 -0.94 4.06
C LEU A 129 0.34 -0.33 2.78
N SER A 130 1.28 -1.02 2.12
CA SER A 130 1.89 -0.53 0.89
C SER A 130 0.87 -0.26 -0.22
N LEU A 131 -0.16 -1.11 -0.34
CA LEU A 131 -1.24 -0.89 -1.31
C LEU A 131 -2.02 0.37 -0.99
N ILE A 132 -2.36 0.58 0.29
CA ILE A 132 -3.05 1.78 0.76
C ILE A 132 -2.22 3.05 0.58
N LEU A 133 -0.90 2.98 0.79
CA LEU A 133 0.02 4.10 0.58
C LEU A 133 0.10 4.50 -0.89
N LEU A 134 0.10 3.57 -1.85
CA LEU A 134 0.08 3.93 -3.28
C LEU A 134 -1.08 4.88 -3.61
N TYR A 135 -2.27 4.61 -3.08
CA TYR A 135 -3.46 5.44 -3.30
C TYR A 135 -3.49 6.69 -2.43
N GLY A 136 -3.12 6.58 -1.15
CA GLY A 136 -3.14 7.72 -0.23
C GLY A 136 -2.11 8.78 -0.59
N LEU A 137 -0.94 8.39 -1.06
CA LEU A 137 0.10 9.31 -1.54
C LEU A 137 -0.22 9.88 -2.94
N GLY A 138 -1.30 9.43 -3.60
CA GLY A 138 -1.66 9.88 -4.94
C GLY A 138 -0.78 9.33 -6.07
N LEU A 139 -0.03 8.25 -5.81
CA LEU A 139 0.80 7.56 -6.81
C LEU A 139 -0.04 6.67 -7.71
N GLU A 140 -1.15 6.18 -7.18
CA GLU A 140 -2.19 5.46 -7.90
C GLU A 140 -3.53 6.18 -7.72
N THR A 141 -4.25 6.34 -8.83
CA THR A 141 -5.57 7.01 -8.84
C THR A 141 -6.65 6.16 -9.49
N ASP A 142 -6.27 5.14 -10.27
CA ASP A 142 -7.21 4.24 -10.91
C ASP A 142 -7.77 3.22 -9.90
N THR A 143 -9.09 3.25 -9.73
CA THR A 143 -9.84 2.35 -8.85
C THR A 143 -9.97 0.93 -9.40
N HIS A 144 -9.80 0.74 -10.71
CA HIS A 144 -9.99 -0.57 -11.33
C HIS A 144 -8.89 -1.58 -10.95
N PRO A 145 -7.58 -1.23 -10.97
CA PRO A 145 -6.53 -2.07 -10.39
C PRO A 145 -6.77 -2.36 -8.91
N LEU A 146 -7.30 -1.40 -8.13
CA LEU A 146 -7.62 -1.64 -6.72
C LEU A 146 -8.71 -2.70 -6.57
N SER A 147 -9.80 -2.61 -7.33
CA SER A 147 -10.88 -3.60 -7.22
C SER A 147 -10.39 -5.01 -7.54
N LEU A 148 -9.53 -5.16 -8.55
CA LEU A 148 -8.90 -6.45 -8.90
C LEU A 148 -7.88 -6.94 -7.87
N ALA A 149 -7.24 -6.04 -7.13
CA ALA A 149 -6.36 -6.41 -6.02
C ALA A 149 -7.14 -6.91 -4.80
N LEU A 150 -8.36 -6.42 -4.59
CA LEU A 150 -9.19 -6.75 -3.42
C LEU A 150 -10.17 -7.91 -3.66
N LEU A 151 -10.58 -8.14 -4.91
CA LEU A 151 -11.58 -9.12 -5.28
C LEU A 151 -11.17 -9.89 -6.54
N PRO A 152 -11.51 -11.19 -6.62
CA PRO A 152 -11.35 -11.95 -7.86
C PRO A 152 -12.13 -11.33 -9.02
N GLY A 153 -11.60 -11.46 -10.24
CA GLY A 153 -12.26 -10.92 -11.44
C GLY A 153 -13.69 -11.41 -11.65
N SER A 154 -14.00 -12.66 -11.26
CA SER A 154 -15.36 -13.21 -11.28
C SER A 154 -16.33 -12.46 -10.36
N VAL A 155 -15.86 -11.96 -9.22
CA VAL A 155 -16.68 -11.15 -8.30
C VAL A 155 -16.81 -9.72 -8.83
N VAL A 156 -15.74 -9.16 -9.39
CA VAL A 156 -15.76 -7.81 -9.98
C VAL A 156 -16.70 -7.74 -11.19
N GLY A 157 -16.86 -8.83 -11.95
CA GLY A 157 -17.79 -8.92 -13.08
C GLY A 157 -19.27 -8.73 -12.72
N GLU A 158 -19.65 -8.96 -11.46
CA GLU A 158 -21.02 -8.77 -10.96
C GLU A 158 -21.32 -7.33 -10.49
N PHE A 159 -20.34 -6.41 -10.60
CA PHE A 159 -20.51 -5.03 -10.19
C PHE A 159 -21.59 -4.33 -11.05
N PRO A 160 -22.50 -3.51 -10.45
CA PRO A 160 -22.55 -3.06 -9.05
C PRO A 160 -23.46 -3.89 -8.12
N ASN A 161 -23.89 -5.09 -8.50
CA ASN A 161 -24.82 -5.88 -7.69
C ASN A 161 -24.12 -6.54 -6.49
N ALA A 162 -24.06 -5.84 -5.36
CA ALA A 162 -23.38 -6.31 -4.14
C ALA A 162 -23.88 -7.68 -3.63
N ALA A 163 -25.16 -8.01 -3.83
CA ALA A 163 -25.72 -9.31 -3.43
C ALA A 163 -25.20 -10.45 -4.32
N ALA A 164 -25.15 -10.22 -5.64
CA ALA A 164 -24.55 -11.15 -6.59
C ALA A 164 -23.04 -11.32 -6.32
N MET A 165 -22.32 -10.22 -6.12
CA MET A 165 -20.90 -10.25 -5.74
C MET A 165 -20.65 -11.08 -4.47
N ALA A 166 -21.46 -10.89 -3.42
CA ALA A 166 -21.32 -11.63 -2.16
C ALA A 166 -21.62 -13.12 -2.35
N THR A 167 -22.59 -13.47 -3.19
CA THR A 167 -22.94 -14.87 -3.50
C THR A 167 -21.81 -15.56 -4.28
N VAL A 168 -21.26 -14.90 -5.30
CA VAL A 168 -20.11 -15.41 -6.06
C VAL A 168 -18.88 -15.54 -5.16
N LEU A 169 -18.62 -14.57 -4.28
CA LEU A 169 -17.49 -14.65 -3.34
C LEU A 169 -17.70 -15.77 -2.30
N ALA A 170 -18.93 -16.03 -1.87
CA ALA A 170 -19.25 -17.09 -0.92
C ALA A 170 -19.02 -18.50 -1.49
N SER A 171 -19.10 -18.68 -2.81
CA SER A 171 -18.91 -19.98 -3.47
C SER A 171 -17.45 -20.37 -3.72
N ILE A 172 -16.50 -19.43 -3.56
CA ILE A 172 -15.07 -19.67 -3.76
C ILE A 172 -14.53 -20.73 -2.77
N PRO A 173 -13.47 -21.51 -3.11
CA PRO A 173 -12.82 -22.41 -2.17
C PRO A 173 -12.44 -21.73 -0.84
N ARG A 174 -12.56 -22.49 0.27
CA ARG A 174 -12.43 -21.95 1.63
C ARG A 174 -11.09 -21.25 1.88
N ASP A 175 -9.98 -21.85 1.46
CA ASP A 175 -8.66 -21.29 1.73
C ASP A 175 -8.46 -19.96 0.99
N SER A 176 -8.92 -19.86 -0.25
CA SER A 176 -8.92 -18.63 -1.03
C SER A 176 -9.82 -17.57 -0.40
N PHE A 177 -11.01 -17.96 0.05
CA PHE A 177 -11.92 -17.06 0.76
C PHE A 177 -11.31 -16.52 2.06
N ASP A 178 -10.70 -17.36 2.88
CA ASP A 178 -10.11 -16.96 4.16
C ASP A 178 -8.94 -15.97 3.94
N ARG A 179 -8.15 -16.16 2.87
CA ARG A 179 -7.10 -15.20 2.46
C ARG A 179 -7.68 -13.85 2.05
N ILE A 180 -8.69 -13.84 1.16
CA ILE A 180 -9.37 -12.62 0.71
C ILE A 180 -10.01 -11.89 1.90
N TYR A 181 -10.70 -12.64 2.77
CA TYR A 181 -11.36 -12.09 3.95
C TYR A 181 -10.37 -11.36 4.87
N ARG A 182 -9.24 -12.01 5.22
CA ARG A 182 -8.20 -11.41 6.08
C ARG A 182 -7.56 -10.19 5.40
N HIS A 183 -7.27 -10.29 4.11
CA HIS A 183 -6.68 -9.18 3.35
C HIS A 183 -7.59 -7.95 3.32
N ASN A 184 -8.87 -8.13 2.94
CA ASN A 184 -9.85 -7.05 2.87
C ASN A 184 -10.16 -6.47 4.25
N GLN A 185 -10.22 -7.31 5.28
CA GLN A 185 -10.34 -6.86 6.67
C GLN A 185 -9.16 -5.98 7.07
N GLY A 186 -7.94 -6.42 6.78
CA GLY A 186 -6.72 -5.68 7.09
C GLY A 186 -6.67 -4.32 6.40
N ILE A 187 -7.02 -4.28 5.12
CA ILE A 187 -7.12 -3.04 4.34
C ILE A 187 -8.14 -2.09 4.94
N TRP A 188 -9.35 -2.56 5.24
CA TRP A 188 -10.37 -1.71 5.84
C TRP A 188 -9.93 -1.14 7.19
N LYS A 189 -9.32 -1.97 8.05
CA LYS A 189 -8.77 -1.53 9.33
C LYS A 189 -7.68 -0.46 9.15
N ASN A 190 -6.76 -0.64 8.21
CA ASN A 190 -5.72 0.36 7.93
C ASN A 190 -6.31 1.68 7.40
N VAL A 191 -7.30 1.62 6.50
CA VAL A 191 -7.98 2.82 5.96
C VAL A 191 -8.60 3.63 7.10
N LEU A 192 -9.26 2.97 8.05
CA LEU A 192 -9.85 3.61 9.22
C LEU A 192 -8.77 4.13 10.18
N ALA A 193 -7.76 3.33 10.50
CA ALA A 193 -6.70 3.69 11.45
C ALA A 193 -5.87 4.89 10.98
N LEU A 194 -5.59 4.98 9.67
CA LEU A 194 -4.80 6.07 9.11
C LEU A 194 -5.66 7.29 8.72
N GLY A 195 -6.98 7.13 8.68
CA GLY A 195 -7.91 8.17 8.23
C GLY A 195 -7.62 8.63 6.81
N MET A 196 -7.67 7.72 5.83
CA MET A 196 -7.47 8.08 4.42
C MET A 196 -8.43 9.19 3.98
N ARG A 197 -7.91 10.21 3.30
CA ARG A 197 -8.70 11.39 2.87
C ARG A 197 -9.40 11.20 1.54
N ASN A 198 -8.87 10.36 0.64
CA ASN A 198 -9.44 10.11 -0.68
C ASN A 198 -10.77 9.33 -0.57
N GLN A 199 -11.90 10.05 -0.65
CA GLN A 199 -13.24 9.46 -0.43
C GLN A 199 -13.59 8.36 -1.43
N ARG A 200 -13.20 8.51 -2.70
CA ARG A 200 -13.47 7.49 -3.72
C ARG A 200 -12.82 6.15 -3.39
N ILE A 201 -11.61 6.17 -2.84
CA ILE A 201 -10.90 4.96 -2.42
C ILE A 201 -11.52 4.38 -1.15
N VAL A 202 -11.86 5.23 -0.18
CA VAL A 202 -12.54 4.82 1.06
C VAL A 202 -13.87 4.13 0.75
N GLU A 203 -14.68 4.71 -0.13
CA GLU A 203 -15.96 4.16 -0.58
C GLU A 203 -15.80 2.81 -1.25
N LEU A 204 -14.85 2.67 -2.18
CA LEU A 204 -14.57 1.40 -2.84
C LEU A 204 -14.17 0.31 -1.83
N VAL A 205 -13.22 0.60 -0.94
CA VAL A 205 -12.78 -0.35 0.09
C VAL A 205 -13.94 -0.72 1.02
N SER A 206 -14.81 0.23 1.38
CA SER A 206 -16.01 0.00 2.18
C SER A 206 -16.98 -0.96 1.49
N ILE A 207 -17.27 -0.74 0.20
CA ILE A 207 -18.11 -1.65 -0.60
C ILE A 207 -17.52 -3.06 -0.62
N VAL A 208 -16.22 -3.18 -0.91
CA VAL A 208 -15.54 -4.48 -0.94
C VAL A 208 -15.59 -5.17 0.42
N TRP A 209 -15.37 -4.44 1.51
CA TRP A 209 -15.48 -4.98 2.85
C TRP A 209 -16.90 -5.47 3.16
N ASN A 210 -17.93 -4.71 2.81
CA ASN A 210 -19.32 -5.09 3.02
C ASN A 210 -19.70 -6.35 2.24
N VAL A 211 -19.29 -6.45 0.97
CA VAL A 211 -19.45 -7.67 0.14
C VAL A 211 -18.74 -8.86 0.79
N THR A 212 -17.51 -8.67 1.25
CA THR A 212 -16.69 -9.71 1.88
C THR A 212 -17.31 -10.19 3.21
N ALA A 213 -17.86 -9.26 4.00
CA ALA A 213 -18.56 -9.57 5.25
C ALA A 213 -19.87 -10.32 4.99
N GLU A 214 -20.65 -9.92 3.99
CA GLU A 214 -21.89 -10.62 3.65
C GLU A 214 -21.62 -12.02 3.11
N ALA A 215 -20.62 -12.18 2.24
CA ALA A 215 -20.20 -13.49 1.76
C ALA A 215 -19.84 -14.43 2.92
N ARG A 216 -19.18 -13.93 3.98
CA ARG A 216 -18.92 -14.71 5.21
C ARG A 216 -20.22 -15.13 5.91
N ARG A 217 -21.22 -14.25 5.98
CA ARG A 217 -22.53 -14.57 6.58
C ARG A 217 -23.25 -15.67 5.80
N ILE A 218 -23.27 -15.58 4.46
CA ILE A 218 -23.85 -16.60 3.57
C ILE A 218 -23.23 -17.97 3.87
N ARG A 219 -21.89 -18.06 3.88
CA ARG A 219 -21.18 -19.32 4.17
C ARG A 219 -21.50 -19.91 5.55
N ASN A 220 -21.67 -19.06 6.56
CA ASN A 220 -22.01 -19.51 7.91
C ASN A 220 -23.43 -20.07 7.98
N ARG A 221 -24.39 -19.50 7.24
CA ARG A 221 -25.77 -20.02 7.16
C ARG A 221 -25.80 -21.39 6.50
N THR A 222 -25.08 -21.58 5.39
CA THR A 222 -25.02 -22.86 4.67
C THR A 222 -24.43 -24.00 5.51
N ARG A 223 -23.59 -23.71 6.52
CA ARG A 223 -23.02 -24.74 7.40
C ARG A 223 -23.98 -25.23 8.49
N GLN A 224 -25.07 -24.51 8.74
CA GLN A 224 -26.06 -24.83 9.77
C GLN A 224 -27.24 -25.63 9.21
N GLN A 225 -27.26 -25.86 7.89
CA GLN A 225 -28.23 -26.69 7.18
C GLN A 225 -27.56 -28.03 6.85
#